data_AF-A0A1C6RTS4-F1
#
_entry.id   AF-A0A1C6RTS4-F1
#
_cell.length_a   1.000
_cell.length_b   1.000
_cell.length_c   1.000
_cell.angle_alpha   90.00
_cell.angle_beta   90.00
_cell.angle_gamma   90.00
#
_symmetry.space_group_name_H-M   'P 1'
#
loop_
_entity.id
_entity.type
_entity.pdbx_description
1 polymer ?
#
loop_
_entity_poly.entity_id
_entity_poly.type
_entity_poly.pdbx_seq_one_letter_code
_entity_poly.pdbx_strand_id
1 'polypeptide(L)'
;MADRLEEYRRRRDAKRTPEPVPERTPARKRTGRGKARFVIQQHHARRLHWDLRLEHEGVLASWAVPRGLPREPGRNHLAVHTEDHPMEYLTFHGEIPAGEYGGGKMIIHDTGTYRAEKWRDDEVIVVLDGKRTTGRYVLFATGGRDWMIRRTDPPPADWTPMPELVRPMHPTPAGRLPKDESEWGYELRWDGVRAMAYVSGGRLRLLSESDEDVTGTYPWLRQMAEELAPTEAVLDGVLVRIDAAGRVRPATGRDGQFLIFDLLWLEGATSIDVPYAQRRELLDGLALAGPHWQTPPWFPGVGADALRTAAEQGLPGVVAKRLDSPYEPGRRSRRWLSIDTS
;
A
#
# COMPACT_ATOMS: atom_id res chain seq x y z
N MET A 1 -27.82 -12.38 -31.32
CA MET A 1 -27.37 -11.54 -30.18
C MET A 1 -25.87 -11.40 -30.30
N ALA A 2 -25.31 -10.21 -30.06
CA ALA A 2 -23.87 -9.98 -30.15
C ALA A 2 -23.13 -10.71 -29.03
N ASP A 3 -21.99 -11.31 -29.36
CA ASP A 3 -21.13 -11.98 -28.41
C ASP A 3 -20.31 -10.96 -27.61
N ARG A 4 -20.59 -10.85 -26.30
CA ARG A 4 -19.94 -9.88 -25.43
C ARG A 4 -18.45 -10.16 -25.20
N LEU A 5 -17.98 -11.39 -25.46
CA LEU A 5 -16.58 -11.77 -25.36
C LEU A 5 -15.82 -11.69 -26.69
N GLU A 6 -16.44 -11.20 -27.77
CA GLU A 6 -15.81 -11.17 -29.10
C GLU A 6 -14.49 -10.37 -29.09
N GLU A 7 -14.54 -9.12 -28.61
CA GLU A 7 -13.34 -8.28 -28.50
C GLU A 7 -12.34 -8.86 -27.49
N TYR A 8 -12.83 -9.51 -26.42
CA TYR A 8 -11.96 -10.20 -25.47
C TYR A 8 -11.14 -11.29 -26.15
N ARG A 9 -11.80 -12.18 -26.89
CA ARG A 9 -11.16 -13.31 -27.59
C ARG A 9 -10.24 -12.85 -28.70
N ARG A 10 -10.61 -11.79 -29.42
CA ARG A 10 -9.77 -11.20 -30.47
C ARG A 10 -8.41 -10.72 -29.97
N ARG A 11 -8.30 -10.32 -28.69
CA ARG A 11 -7.07 -9.80 -28.09
C ARG A 11 -6.15 -10.86 -27.49
N ARG A 12 -6.59 -12.12 -27.39
CA ARG A 12 -5.82 -13.20 -26.73
C ARG A 12 -5.56 -14.35 -27.68
N ASP A 13 -4.39 -14.96 -27.52
CA ASP A 13 -4.07 -16.26 -28.09
C ASP A 13 -4.01 -17.29 -26.96
N ALA A 14 -5.00 -18.20 -26.93
CA ALA A 14 -5.14 -19.23 -25.89
C ALA A 14 -3.92 -20.17 -25.78
N LYS A 15 -3.02 -20.18 -26.77
CA LYS A 15 -1.77 -20.97 -26.74
C LYS A 15 -0.61 -20.21 -26.07
N ARG A 16 -0.74 -18.90 -25.90
CA ARG A 16 0.33 -18.00 -25.45
C ARG A 16 0.07 -17.37 -24.10
N THR A 17 -1.19 -17.37 -23.63
CA THR A 17 -1.57 -16.81 -22.33
C THR A 17 -2.20 -17.88 -21.43
N PRO A 18 -1.93 -17.85 -20.11
CA PRO A 18 -2.67 -18.67 -19.14
C PRO A 18 -4.07 -18.13 -18.85
N GLU A 19 -4.45 -16.97 -19.42
CA GLU A 19 -5.79 -16.40 -19.26
C GLU A 19 -6.89 -17.35 -19.79
N PRO A 20 -8.08 -17.39 -19.15
CA PRO A 20 -9.19 -18.19 -19.63
C PRO A 20 -9.76 -17.64 -20.94
N VAL A 21 -9.79 -18.44 -22.00
CA VAL A 21 -10.34 -18.05 -23.32
C VAL A 21 -11.46 -19.02 -23.73
N PRO A 22 -12.71 -18.80 -23.28
CA PRO A 22 -13.79 -19.71 -23.58
C PRO A 22 -14.20 -19.66 -25.06
N GLU A 23 -14.29 -20.83 -25.71
CA GLU A 23 -14.71 -20.93 -27.12
C GLU A 23 -16.21 -20.65 -27.32
N ARG A 24 -17.03 -20.82 -26.28
CA ARG A 24 -18.48 -20.67 -26.35
C ARG A 24 -18.92 -19.26 -25.97
N THR A 25 -19.87 -18.73 -26.73
CA THR A 25 -20.59 -17.50 -26.34
C THR A 25 -21.31 -17.73 -25.00
N PRO A 26 -21.10 -16.86 -24.01
CA PRO A 26 -21.73 -17.02 -22.70
C PRO A 26 -23.26 -16.93 -22.82
N ALA A 27 -23.96 -17.85 -22.16
CA ALA A 27 -25.40 -17.79 -22.07
C ALA A 27 -25.80 -16.60 -21.18
N ARG A 28 -26.62 -15.68 -21.72
CA ARG A 28 -27.14 -14.55 -20.95
C ARG A 28 -27.97 -15.08 -19.80
N LYS A 29 -27.43 -15.02 -18.58
CA LYS A 29 -28.21 -15.28 -17.38
C LYS A 29 -28.98 -14.01 -17.05
N ARG A 30 -30.29 -14.11 -16.83
CA ARG A 30 -31.03 -13.03 -16.18
C ARG A 30 -30.33 -12.75 -14.86
N THR A 31 -29.96 -11.51 -14.61
CA THR A 31 -29.50 -11.07 -13.28
C THR A 31 -30.63 -11.43 -12.30
N GLY A 32 -30.42 -12.51 -11.54
CA GLY A 32 -31.39 -12.96 -10.55
C GLY A 32 -31.53 -11.92 -9.44
N ARG A 33 -32.59 -12.00 -8.64
CA ARG A 33 -32.76 -11.16 -7.43
C ARG A 33 -31.70 -11.44 -6.33
N GLY A 34 -30.69 -12.27 -6.60
CA GLY A 34 -29.59 -12.58 -5.67
C GLY A 34 -28.40 -11.61 -5.83
N LYS A 35 -27.51 -11.57 -4.84
CA LYS A 35 -26.27 -10.78 -4.94
C LYS A 35 -25.37 -11.38 -6.03
N ALA A 36 -24.97 -10.58 -7.01
CA ALA A 36 -24.02 -10.97 -8.05
C ALA A 36 -22.59 -10.94 -7.48
N ARG A 37 -21.61 -11.58 -8.13
CA ARG A 37 -20.23 -11.63 -7.62
C ARG A 37 -19.38 -10.51 -8.20
N PHE A 38 -18.37 -10.10 -7.45
CA PHE A 38 -17.31 -9.26 -7.97
C PHE A 38 -15.94 -9.84 -7.63
N VAL A 39 -14.94 -9.43 -8.41
CA VAL A 39 -13.54 -9.59 -8.06
C VAL A 39 -12.82 -8.26 -8.28
N ILE A 40 -11.87 -7.96 -7.41
CA ILE A 40 -10.90 -6.90 -7.62
C ILE A 40 -9.53 -7.58 -7.76
N GLN A 41 -8.82 -7.31 -8.85
CA GLN A 41 -7.49 -7.87 -9.08
C GLN A 41 -6.46 -6.74 -9.12
N GLN A 42 -5.31 -6.94 -8.50
CA GLN A 42 -4.12 -6.15 -8.75
C GLN A 42 -3.46 -6.63 -10.04
N HIS A 43 -3.14 -5.71 -10.93
CA HIS A 43 -2.46 -5.99 -12.17
C HIS A 43 -1.14 -5.24 -12.25
N HIS A 44 -0.05 -5.94 -12.00
CA HIS A 44 1.33 -5.46 -12.15
C HIS A 44 1.75 -5.55 -13.62
N ALA A 45 1.05 -4.78 -14.46
CA ALA A 45 1.42 -4.57 -15.86
C ALA A 45 2.55 -3.54 -15.96
N ARG A 46 2.64 -2.79 -17.07
CA ARG A 46 3.57 -1.64 -17.19
C ARG A 46 3.44 -0.62 -16.06
N ARG A 47 2.25 -0.51 -15.48
CA ARG A 47 1.93 0.27 -14.29
C ARG A 47 0.95 -0.52 -13.45
N LEU A 48 1.13 -0.51 -12.13
CA LEU A 48 0.19 -1.10 -11.21
C LEU A 48 -1.18 -0.41 -11.31
N HIS A 49 -2.23 -1.22 -11.40
CA HIS A 49 -3.63 -0.78 -11.32
C HIS A 49 -4.52 -1.90 -10.77
N TRP A 50 -5.79 -1.57 -10.50
CA TRP A 50 -6.77 -2.51 -9.99
C TRP A 50 -7.88 -2.73 -11.00
N ASP A 51 -8.14 -3.97 -11.39
CA ASP A 51 -9.28 -4.31 -12.21
C ASP A 51 -10.50 -4.57 -11.31
N LEU A 52 -11.50 -3.70 -11.37
CA LEU A 52 -12.82 -3.96 -10.82
C LEU A 52 -13.66 -4.72 -11.84
N ARG A 53 -14.12 -5.91 -11.45
CA ARG A 53 -14.88 -6.79 -12.34
C ARG A 53 -16.18 -7.20 -11.67
N LEU A 54 -17.30 -6.87 -12.32
CA LEU A 54 -18.65 -7.10 -11.83
C LEU A 54 -19.36 -8.15 -12.69
N GLU A 55 -19.80 -9.25 -12.08
CA GLU A 55 -20.64 -10.24 -12.76
C GLU A 55 -21.92 -9.60 -13.25
N HIS A 56 -22.10 -9.54 -14.57
CA HIS A 56 -23.27 -8.94 -15.19
C HIS A 56 -23.61 -9.69 -16.49
N GLU A 57 -24.84 -10.22 -16.55
CA GLU A 57 -25.39 -10.87 -17.76
C GLU A 57 -24.55 -12.02 -18.35
N GLY A 58 -23.80 -12.74 -17.51
CA GLY A 58 -23.00 -13.90 -17.91
C GLY A 58 -21.55 -13.58 -18.31
N VAL A 59 -21.13 -12.33 -18.16
CA VAL A 59 -19.74 -11.87 -18.30
C VAL A 59 -19.34 -11.02 -17.09
N LEU A 60 -18.08 -10.57 -17.06
CA LEU A 60 -17.58 -9.59 -16.11
C LEU A 60 -17.42 -8.22 -16.79
N ALA A 61 -18.33 -7.29 -16.48
CA ALA A 61 -18.13 -5.89 -16.83
C ALA A 61 -16.92 -5.36 -16.05
N SER A 62 -15.97 -4.73 -16.74
CA SER A 62 -14.61 -4.54 -16.22
C SER A 62 -14.10 -3.12 -16.37
N TRP A 63 -13.46 -2.61 -15.32
CA TRP A 63 -12.80 -1.30 -15.31
C TRP A 63 -11.41 -1.41 -14.70
N ALA A 64 -10.41 -0.85 -15.37
CA ALA A 64 -9.08 -0.63 -14.83
C ALA A 64 -9.06 0.66 -14.01
N VAL A 65 -8.74 0.58 -12.72
CA VAL A 65 -8.77 1.66 -11.73
C VAL A 65 -7.35 1.93 -11.22
N PRO A 66 -6.60 2.91 -11.81
CA PRO A 66 -5.16 3.08 -11.54
C PRO A 66 -4.77 3.56 -10.13
N ARG A 67 -5.74 3.89 -9.28
CA ARG A 67 -5.54 4.29 -7.88
C ARG A 67 -6.35 3.41 -6.91
N GLY A 68 -6.87 2.27 -7.38
CA GLY A 68 -7.80 1.45 -6.62
C GLY A 68 -9.15 2.14 -6.38
N LEU A 69 -10.06 1.48 -5.68
CA LEU A 69 -11.37 2.05 -5.35
C LEU A 69 -11.21 3.11 -4.25
N PRO A 70 -11.87 4.28 -4.37
CA PRO A 70 -11.78 5.31 -3.33
C PRO A 70 -12.43 4.82 -2.03
N ARG A 71 -11.71 4.98 -0.91
CA ARG A 71 -12.26 4.74 0.45
C ARG A 71 -12.93 5.99 1.02
N GLU A 72 -12.49 7.16 0.58
CA GLU A 72 -13.05 8.47 0.93
C GLU A 72 -14.29 8.81 0.10
N PRO A 73 -15.40 9.26 0.74
CA PRO A 73 -16.48 9.91 0.02
C PRO A 73 -16.00 11.18 -0.69
N GLY A 74 -16.61 11.51 -1.83
CA GLY A 74 -16.37 12.77 -2.54
C GLY A 74 -15.11 12.79 -3.43
N ARG A 75 -14.22 11.80 -3.32
CA ARG A 75 -13.06 11.66 -4.20
C ARG A 75 -13.41 10.79 -5.42
N ASN A 76 -13.10 11.29 -6.61
CA ASN A 76 -13.28 10.56 -7.86
C ASN A 76 -11.95 9.93 -8.28
N HIS A 77 -11.96 8.62 -8.55
CA HIS A 77 -10.83 7.92 -9.17
C HIS A 77 -11.16 7.61 -10.64
N LEU A 78 -10.16 7.68 -11.52
CA LEU A 78 -10.31 7.22 -12.91
C LEU A 78 -10.57 5.71 -12.92
N ALA A 79 -11.56 5.29 -13.70
CA ALA A 79 -11.92 3.90 -13.97
C ALA A 79 -12.05 3.73 -15.48
N VAL A 80 -11.03 3.21 -16.15
CA VAL A 80 -11.06 3.03 -17.60
C VAL A 80 -11.87 1.78 -17.92
N HIS A 81 -12.98 1.92 -18.63
CA HIS A 81 -13.81 0.78 -19.05
C HIS A 81 -13.05 -0.06 -20.09
N THR A 82 -12.86 -1.34 -19.78
CA THR A 82 -12.20 -2.31 -20.67
C THR A 82 -13.24 -3.20 -21.34
N GLU A 83 -12.81 -4.10 -22.22
CA GLU A 83 -13.69 -5.16 -22.72
C GLU A 83 -14.22 -6.03 -21.58
N ASP A 84 -15.37 -6.67 -21.81
CA ASP A 84 -15.92 -7.65 -20.89
C ASP A 84 -14.98 -8.86 -20.76
N HIS A 85 -14.90 -9.43 -19.56
CA HIS A 85 -14.06 -10.59 -19.29
C HIS A 85 -14.89 -11.84 -19.00
N PRO A 86 -14.36 -13.04 -19.23
CA PRO A 86 -15.07 -14.28 -18.94
C PRO A 86 -15.20 -14.50 -17.42
N MET A 87 -16.22 -15.25 -17.02
CA MET A 87 -16.59 -15.48 -15.62
C MET A 87 -15.49 -16.13 -14.79
N GLU A 88 -14.61 -16.87 -15.46
CA GLU A 88 -13.43 -17.54 -14.92
C GLU A 88 -12.43 -16.56 -14.30
N TYR A 89 -12.46 -15.26 -14.68
CA TYR A 89 -11.65 -14.23 -14.02
C TYR A 89 -11.98 -14.00 -12.56
N LEU A 90 -13.17 -14.41 -12.08
CA LEU A 90 -13.51 -14.33 -10.67
C LEU A 90 -12.52 -15.06 -9.76
N THR A 91 -11.83 -16.08 -10.30
CA THR A 91 -10.86 -16.91 -9.57
C THR A 91 -9.47 -16.91 -10.23
N PHE A 92 -9.32 -16.28 -11.39
CA PHE A 92 -8.05 -16.23 -12.09
C PHE A 92 -7.02 -15.37 -11.32
N HIS A 93 -5.80 -15.88 -11.28
CA HIS A 93 -4.60 -15.21 -10.82
C HIS A 93 -3.41 -15.91 -11.50
N GLY A 94 -2.30 -15.21 -11.67
CA GLY A 94 -1.14 -15.75 -12.40
C GLY A 94 -0.31 -14.67 -13.05
N GLU A 95 0.62 -15.06 -13.91
CA GLU A 95 1.47 -14.14 -14.66
C GLU A 95 1.16 -14.25 -16.15
N ILE A 96 0.72 -13.14 -16.75
CA ILE A 96 0.50 -13.04 -18.18
C ILE A 96 1.85 -12.72 -18.84
N PRO A 97 2.33 -13.54 -19.79
CA PRO A 97 3.67 -13.37 -20.36
C PRO A 97 3.94 -11.98 -20.93
N ALA A 98 5.19 -11.53 -20.82
CA ALA A 98 5.62 -10.28 -21.39
C ALA A 98 5.42 -10.26 -22.92
N GLY A 99 4.85 -9.17 -23.44
CA GLY A 99 4.52 -9.03 -24.86
C GLY A 99 3.09 -9.44 -25.23
N GLU A 100 2.40 -10.20 -24.38
CA GLU A 100 0.97 -10.46 -24.53
C GLU A 100 0.13 -9.23 -24.13
N TYR A 101 -1.11 -9.19 -24.64
CA TYR A 101 -2.07 -8.17 -24.24
C TYR A 101 -2.37 -8.30 -22.74
N GLY A 102 -2.14 -7.25 -21.96
CA GLY A 102 -2.28 -7.32 -20.51
C GLY A 102 -1.12 -8.05 -19.81
N GLY A 103 0.04 -8.20 -20.43
CA GLY A 103 1.23 -8.80 -19.80
C GLY A 103 1.55 -8.19 -18.43
N GLY A 104 1.81 -9.05 -17.44
CA GLY A 104 2.02 -8.67 -16.04
C GLY A 104 1.46 -9.68 -15.05
N LYS A 105 1.83 -9.52 -13.78
CA LYS A 105 1.33 -10.37 -12.68
C LYS A 105 -0.05 -9.92 -12.23
N MET A 106 -0.98 -10.86 -12.12
CA MET A 106 -2.34 -10.67 -11.62
C MET A 106 -2.55 -11.36 -10.27
N ILE A 107 -3.00 -10.62 -9.27
CA ILE A 107 -3.25 -11.10 -7.91
C ILE A 107 -4.68 -10.73 -7.52
N ILE A 108 -5.45 -11.67 -6.98
CA ILE A 108 -6.78 -11.35 -6.42
C ILE A 108 -6.60 -10.50 -5.17
N HIS A 109 -7.10 -9.26 -5.23
CA HIS A 109 -7.10 -8.32 -4.11
C HIS A 109 -8.26 -8.60 -3.17
N ASP A 110 -9.47 -8.70 -3.72
CA ASP A 110 -10.68 -8.95 -2.97
C ASP A 110 -11.71 -9.68 -3.82
N THR A 111 -12.57 -10.44 -3.15
CA THR A 111 -13.74 -11.07 -3.76
C THR A 111 -14.93 -10.89 -2.84
N GLY A 112 -16.11 -10.87 -3.44
CA GLY A 112 -17.32 -10.75 -2.67
C GLY A 112 -18.54 -10.76 -3.54
N THR A 113 -19.60 -10.20 -2.99
CA THR A 113 -20.86 -10.04 -3.69
C THR A 113 -21.24 -8.58 -3.78
N TYR A 114 -22.10 -8.24 -4.72
CA TYR A 114 -22.61 -6.90 -4.87
C TYR A 114 -24.10 -6.90 -5.22
N ARG A 115 -24.75 -5.79 -4.90
CA ARG A 115 -26.11 -5.47 -5.34
C ARG A 115 -26.06 -4.30 -6.30
N ALA A 116 -26.58 -4.48 -7.51
CA ALA A 116 -26.81 -3.37 -8.43
C ALA A 116 -28.03 -2.57 -7.98
N GLU A 117 -27.87 -1.26 -7.77
CA GLU A 117 -28.96 -0.33 -7.57
C GLU A 117 -29.37 0.33 -8.89
N LYS A 118 -28.41 0.54 -9.78
CA LYS A 118 -28.60 1.11 -11.11
C LYS A 118 -27.60 0.52 -12.08
N TRP A 119 -28.04 0.23 -13.30
CA TRP A 119 -27.17 -0.22 -14.37
C TRP A 119 -27.64 0.39 -15.70
N ARG A 120 -26.85 1.31 -16.23
CA ARG A 120 -26.99 1.94 -17.54
C ARG A 120 -25.63 1.99 -18.23
N ASP A 121 -25.65 2.19 -19.54
CA ASP A 121 -24.43 2.25 -20.36
C ASP A 121 -23.51 3.43 -20.01
N ASP A 122 -24.03 4.44 -19.30
CA ASP A 122 -23.31 5.64 -18.87
C ASP A 122 -23.16 5.77 -17.35
N GLU A 123 -23.85 4.94 -16.56
CA GLU A 123 -23.81 4.99 -15.10
C GLU A 123 -24.19 3.66 -14.44
N VAL A 124 -23.35 3.21 -13.51
CA VAL A 124 -23.55 1.99 -12.71
C VAL A 124 -23.45 2.34 -11.23
N ILE A 125 -24.46 1.97 -10.44
CA ILE A 125 -24.46 2.13 -8.99
C ILE A 125 -24.54 0.74 -8.35
N VAL A 126 -23.55 0.43 -7.52
CA VAL A 126 -23.43 -0.86 -6.84
C VAL A 126 -23.13 -0.68 -5.36
N VAL A 127 -23.61 -1.62 -4.55
CA VAL A 127 -23.17 -1.80 -3.16
C VAL A 127 -22.31 -3.05 -3.11
N LEU A 128 -21.03 -2.87 -2.82
CA LEU A 128 -20.05 -3.95 -2.69
C LEU A 128 -20.02 -4.49 -1.26
N ASP A 129 -19.88 -5.80 -1.15
CA ASP A 129 -19.83 -6.57 0.09
C ASP A 129 -18.75 -7.66 -0.06
N GLY A 130 -17.49 -7.26 0.15
CA GLY A 130 -16.30 -8.10 0.14
C GLY A 130 -15.55 -8.07 1.47
N LYS A 131 -14.37 -8.70 1.51
CA LYS A 131 -13.57 -8.79 2.74
C LYS A 131 -12.76 -7.52 3.00
N ARG A 132 -12.28 -6.87 1.93
CA ARG A 132 -11.47 -5.64 1.99
C ARG A 132 -12.23 -4.41 1.51
N THR A 133 -13.18 -4.62 0.59
CA THR A 133 -13.94 -3.58 -0.06
C THR A 133 -15.41 -3.73 0.24
N THR A 134 -15.96 -2.76 0.97
CA THR A 134 -17.38 -2.62 1.24
C THR A 134 -17.84 -1.20 0.94
N GLY A 135 -19.13 -1.02 0.65
CA GLY A 135 -19.75 0.29 0.52
C GLY A 135 -20.39 0.53 -0.83
N ARG A 136 -20.94 1.73 -1.00
CA ARG A 136 -21.76 2.13 -2.14
C ARG A 136 -20.95 2.96 -3.12
N TYR A 137 -20.78 2.44 -4.33
CA TYR A 137 -19.99 3.04 -5.40
C TYR A 137 -20.86 3.45 -6.58
N VAL A 138 -20.54 4.61 -7.15
CA VAL A 138 -21.05 5.03 -8.46
C VAL A 138 -19.89 5.04 -9.46
N LEU A 139 -20.08 4.36 -10.58
CA LEU A 139 -19.28 4.50 -11.78
C LEU A 139 -20.07 5.32 -12.80
N PHE A 140 -19.44 6.32 -13.41
CA PHE A 140 -20.10 7.16 -14.42
C PHE A 140 -19.14 7.51 -15.55
N ALA A 141 -19.63 7.45 -16.78
CA ALA A 141 -18.84 7.75 -17.97
C ALA A 141 -18.55 9.24 -18.09
N THR A 142 -17.31 9.59 -18.44
CA THR A 142 -16.89 10.96 -18.76
C THR A 142 -16.56 11.15 -20.24
N GLY A 143 -16.53 10.07 -21.02
CA GLY A 143 -16.38 10.10 -22.48
C GLY A 143 -15.60 8.89 -23.00
N GLY A 144 -16.05 8.29 -24.10
CA GLY A 144 -15.39 7.11 -24.68
C GLY A 144 -15.25 5.97 -23.68
N ARG A 145 -14.01 5.58 -23.36
CA ARG A 145 -13.69 4.56 -22.34
C ARG A 145 -13.39 5.14 -20.96
N ASP A 146 -13.32 6.46 -20.83
CA ASP A 146 -12.98 7.10 -19.57
C ASP A 146 -14.24 7.18 -18.70
N TRP A 147 -14.18 6.51 -17.55
CA TRP A 147 -15.17 6.62 -16.49
C TRP A 147 -14.50 7.07 -15.21
N MET A 148 -15.32 7.48 -14.25
CA MET A 148 -14.89 7.76 -12.90
C MET A 148 -15.63 6.84 -11.93
N ILE A 149 -14.99 6.45 -10.84
CA ILE A 149 -15.58 5.74 -9.71
C ILE A 149 -15.50 6.60 -8.44
N ARG A 150 -16.57 6.60 -7.65
CA ARG A 150 -16.67 7.36 -6.40
C ARG A 150 -17.43 6.56 -5.34
N ARG A 151 -16.97 6.59 -4.09
CA ARG A 151 -17.73 6.14 -2.93
C ARG A 151 -18.76 7.20 -2.52
N THR A 152 -19.98 6.78 -2.21
CA THR A 152 -21.12 7.67 -1.95
C THR A 152 -21.69 7.55 -0.55
N ASP A 153 -21.44 6.46 0.15
CA ASP A 153 -21.77 6.28 1.56
C ASP A 153 -20.57 6.61 2.45
N PRO A 154 -20.80 6.96 3.73
CA PRO A 154 -19.73 7.15 4.69
C PRO A 154 -18.79 5.92 4.76
N PRO A 155 -17.50 6.13 5.06
CA PRO A 155 -16.61 5.02 5.39
C PRO A 155 -17.02 4.39 6.73
N PRO A 156 -16.47 3.21 7.08
CA PRO A 156 -16.63 2.63 8.42
C PRO A 156 -16.26 3.64 9.54
N ALA A 157 -16.89 3.53 10.71
CA ALA A 157 -16.72 4.52 11.79
C ALA A 157 -15.30 4.55 12.39
N ASP A 158 -14.59 3.44 12.29
CA ASP A 158 -13.20 3.23 12.70
C ASP A 158 -12.19 3.61 11.60
N TRP A 159 -12.67 4.00 10.43
CA TRP A 159 -11.84 4.44 9.32
C TRP A 159 -11.55 5.95 9.41
N THR A 160 -10.31 6.30 9.14
CA THR A 160 -9.73 7.64 9.14
C THR A 160 -9.00 7.88 7.82
N PRO A 161 -9.11 9.07 7.22
CA PRO A 161 -8.35 9.39 6.01
C PRO A 161 -6.86 9.36 6.28
N MET A 162 -6.10 9.06 5.23
CA MET A 162 -4.64 9.16 5.30
C MET A 162 -4.29 10.62 5.62
N PRO A 163 -3.47 10.88 6.66
CA PRO A 163 -3.09 12.24 7.01
C PRO A 163 -2.27 12.88 5.88
N GLU A 164 -2.54 14.16 5.60
CA GLU A 164 -1.76 14.92 4.61
C GLU A 164 -0.36 15.30 5.09
N LEU A 165 -0.14 15.36 6.40
CA LEU A 165 1.15 15.63 7.00
C LEU A 165 1.22 15.05 8.42
N VAL A 166 2.26 14.27 8.67
CA VAL A 166 2.70 13.84 10.00
C VAL A 166 4.15 14.26 10.14
N ARG A 167 4.43 15.15 11.10
CA ARG A 167 5.79 15.62 11.36
C ARG A 167 6.57 14.62 12.21
N PRO A 168 7.87 14.40 11.94
CA PRO A 168 8.68 13.50 12.74
C PRO A 168 8.66 13.81 14.23
N MET A 169 8.62 12.77 15.07
CA MET A 169 8.92 12.84 16.49
C MET A 169 10.44 12.76 16.68
N HIS A 170 11.00 13.61 17.54
CA HIS A 170 12.45 13.68 17.75
C HIS A 170 12.86 13.17 19.14
N PRO A 171 13.98 12.43 19.24
CA PRO A 171 14.53 12.04 20.52
C PRO A 171 15.13 13.22 21.28
N THR A 172 15.12 13.15 22.61
CA THR A 172 15.91 14.03 23.48
C THR A 172 17.30 13.41 23.71
N PRO A 173 18.40 14.15 23.52
CA PRO A 173 19.73 13.65 23.86
C PRO A 173 19.84 13.27 25.34
N ALA A 174 20.44 12.10 25.61
CA ALA A 174 20.70 11.61 26.96
C ALA A 174 22.12 11.04 27.07
N GLY A 175 22.83 11.37 28.14
CA GLY A 175 24.20 10.91 28.35
C GLY A 175 24.33 9.47 28.84
N ARG A 176 23.22 8.81 29.18
CA ARG A 176 23.17 7.43 29.69
C ARG A 176 21.88 6.74 29.27
N LEU A 177 21.92 5.41 29.22
CA LEU A 177 20.73 4.58 29.05
C LEU A 177 19.72 4.80 30.21
N PRO A 178 18.42 4.62 29.97
CA PRO A 178 17.41 4.56 31.03
C PRO A 178 17.76 3.52 32.10
N LYS A 179 17.43 3.79 33.35
CA LYS A 179 17.68 2.85 34.46
C LYS A 179 16.82 1.59 34.39
N ASP A 180 15.56 1.74 33.98
CA ASP A 180 14.60 0.66 33.85
C ASP A 180 14.54 0.26 32.37
N GLU A 181 15.52 -0.52 31.92
CA GLU A 181 15.65 -0.86 30.49
C GLU A 181 14.45 -1.66 29.98
N SER A 182 13.77 -2.45 30.84
CA SER A 182 12.57 -3.24 30.49
C SER A 182 11.41 -2.40 29.93
N GLU A 183 11.34 -1.12 30.28
CA GLU A 183 10.29 -0.20 29.82
C GLU A 183 10.58 0.41 28.43
N TRP A 184 11.69 0.02 27.79
CA TRP A 184 12.18 0.63 26.56
C TRP A 184 12.52 -0.39 25.48
N GLY A 185 12.23 -0.02 24.23
CA GLY A 185 12.78 -0.64 23.04
C GLY A 185 13.97 0.16 22.53
N TYR A 186 14.99 -0.52 22.05
CA TYR A 186 16.22 0.09 21.56
C TYR A 186 16.38 -0.19 20.07
N GLU A 187 16.68 0.84 19.29
CA GLU A 187 17.02 0.75 17.87
C GLU A 187 18.41 1.32 17.65
N LEU A 188 19.15 0.73 16.70
CA LEU A 188 20.41 1.33 16.25
C LEU A 188 20.14 2.69 15.62
N ARG A 189 20.95 3.68 15.97
CA ARG A 189 20.85 5.02 15.39
C ARG A 189 21.63 5.06 14.08
N TRP A 190 20.95 5.44 13.01
CA TRP A 190 21.52 5.54 11.68
C TRP A 190 21.78 7.01 11.30
N ASP A 191 22.94 7.29 10.72
CA ASP A 191 23.25 8.60 10.15
C ASP A 191 22.68 8.70 8.73
N GLY A 192 21.53 9.36 8.57
CA GLY A 192 20.89 9.50 7.28
C GLY A 192 19.84 10.60 7.19
N VAL A 193 19.13 10.64 6.06
CA VAL A 193 18.09 11.65 5.80
C VAL A 193 16.76 11.12 6.33
N ARG A 194 16.17 11.77 7.34
CA ARG A 194 14.84 11.42 7.86
C ARG A 194 13.78 11.65 6.78
N ALA A 195 12.88 10.68 6.59
CA ALA A 195 11.80 10.80 5.63
C ALA A 195 10.51 10.09 6.07
N MET A 196 9.38 10.72 5.75
CA MET A 196 8.02 10.24 5.96
C MET A 196 7.46 9.71 4.65
N ALA A 197 7.23 8.40 4.55
CA ALA A 197 6.71 7.75 3.35
C ALA A 197 5.19 7.53 3.47
N TYR A 198 4.44 8.12 2.55
CA TYR A 198 3.00 7.95 2.38
C TYR A 198 2.79 7.03 1.19
N VAL A 199 2.30 5.82 1.45
CA VAL A 199 2.06 4.79 0.44
C VAL A 199 0.56 4.61 0.27
N SER A 200 0.04 4.92 -0.92
CA SER A 200 -1.37 4.73 -1.26
C SER A 200 -1.52 4.32 -2.72
N GLY A 201 -2.33 3.30 -2.98
CA GLY A 201 -2.62 2.82 -4.33
C GLY A 201 -1.36 2.55 -5.17
N GLY A 202 -0.32 1.97 -4.58
CA GLY A 202 0.92 1.66 -5.28
C GLY A 202 1.86 2.84 -5.52
N ARG A 203 1.57 4.00 -4.93
CA ARG A 203 2.31 5.23 -5.14
C ARG A 203 2.94 5.70 -3.86
N LEU A 204 4.17 6.19 -3.99
CA LEU A 204 4.91 6.82 -2.92
C LEU A 204 4.76 8.34 -3.02
N ARG A 205 4.48 8.99 -1.89
CA ARG A 205 4.87 10.37 -1.63
C ARG A 205 5.82 10.37 -0.44
N LEU A 206 6.93 11.09 -0.54
CA LEU A 206 7.98 11.11 0.45
C LEU A 206 8.22 12.55 0.90
N LEU A 207 8.04 12.83 2.19
CA LEU A 207 8.33 14.13 2.77
C LEU A 207 9.60 14.07 3.62
N SER A 208 10.44 15.10 3.56
CA SER A 208 11.60 15.27 4.42
C SER A 208 11.20 15.65 5.85
N GLU A 209 12.19 15.75 6.75
CA GLU A 209 12.02 16.26 8.11
C GLU A 209 11.40 17.68 8.18
N SER A 210 11.65 18.49 7.15
CA SER A 210 11.18 19.88 7.02
C SER A 210 9.95 20.04 6.12
N ASP A 211 9.16 18.98 5.97
CA ASP A 211 7.88 18.94 5.22
C ASP A 211 8.03 19.07 3.69
N GLU A 212 9.24 19.01 3.13
CA GLU A 212 9.48 19.13 1.68
C GLU A 212 9.21 17.82 0.93
N ASP A 213 8.54 17.89 -0.23
CA ASP A 213 8.35 16.71 -1.09
C ASP A 213 9.66 16.35 -1.80
N VAL A 214 10.25 15.23 -1.37
CA VAL A 214 11.50 14.67 -1.88
C VAL A 214 11.28 13.39 -2.69
N THR A 215 10.03 13.11 -3.10
CA THR A 215 9.65 11.88 -3.83
C THR A 215 10.47 11.71 -5.12
N GLY A 216 10.68 12.81 -5.85
CA GLY A 216 11.44 12.80 -7.10
C GLY A 216 12.93 12.53 -6.91
N THR A 217 13.47 12.82 -5.71
CA THR A 217 14.88 12.65 -5.38
C THR A 217 15.27 11.19 -5.23
N TYR A 218 14.36 10.34 -4.75
CA TYR A 218 14.62 8.93 -4.44
C TYR A 218 13.77 7.97 -5.29
N PRO A 219 13.95 7.94 -6.62
CA PRO A 219 13.06 7.21 -7.54
C PRO A 219 13.10 5.68 -7.34
N TRP A 220 14.20 5.14 -6.80
CA TRP A 220 14.37 3.72 -6.49
C TRP A 220 13.39 3.21 -5.42
N LEU A 221 12.85 4.09 -4.57
CA LEU A 221 11.91 3.71 -3.51
C LEU A 221 10.47 3.51 -4.03
N ARG A 222 10.18 3.84 -5.30
CA ARG A 222 8.85 3.63 -5.90
C ARG A 222 8.42 2.16 -5.86
N GLN A 223 9.36 1.25 -6.05
CA GLN A 223 9.10 -0.19 -6.01
C GLN A 223 8.52 -0.64 -4.66
N MET A 224 8.94 -0.03 -3.54
CA MET A 224 8.38 -0.31 -2.21
C MET A 224 6.87 -0.08 -2.18
N ALA A 225 6.40 1.03 -2.77
CA ALA A 225 4.98 1.34 -2.79
C ALA A 225 4.19 0.36 -3.65
N GLU A 226 4.76 -0.09 -4.77
CA GLU A 226 4.17 -1.10 -5.66
C GLU A 226 4.09 -2.49 -5.01
N GLU A 227 5.10 -2.86 -4.22
CA GLU A 227 5.12 -4.13 -3.48
C GLU A 227 4.23 -4.11 -2.24
N LEU A 228 4.14 -2.97 -1.55
CA LEU A 228 3.24 -2.81 -0.42
C LEU A 228 1.78 -2.79 -0.85
N ALA A 229 1.51 -2.39 -2.10
CA ALA A 229 0.16 -2.43 -2.65
C ALA A 229 -0.47 -3.83 -2.48
N PRO A 230 -1.73 -3.88 -2.05
CA PRO A 230 -2.72 -2.80 -1.98
C PRO A 230 -2.69 -2.05 -0.64
N THR A 231 -1.78 -2.41 0.24
CA THR A 231 -1.71 -1.92 1.60
C THR A 231 -1.31 -0.44 1.57
N GLU A 232 -2.07 0.38 2.27
CA GLU A 232 -1.84 1.79 2.42
C GLU A 232 -1.26 2.07 3.80
N ALA A 233 -0.18 2.86 3.86
CA ALA A 233 0.53 3.13 5.11
C ALA A 233 1.19 4.50 5.13
N VAL A 234 1.38 5.05 6.33
CA VAL A 234 2.32 6.15 6.60
C VAL A 234 3.44 5.63 7.47
N LEU A 235 4.66 5.69 6.93
CA LEU A 235 5.85 5.09 7.50
C LEU A 235 6.87 6.17 7.86
N ASP A 236 7.54 5.99 8.98
CA ASP A 236 8.62 6.85 9.45
C ASP A 236 9.94 6.09 9.35
N GLY A 237 10.94 6.70 8.71
CA GLY A 237 12.19 6.04 8.42
C GLY A 237 13.35 6.99 8.14
N VAL A 238 14.50 6.40 7.84
CA VAL A 238 15.73 7.11 7.51
C VAL A 238 16.35 6.53 6.25
N LEU A 239 16.73 7.41 5.33
CA LEU A 239 17.37 7.06 4.07
C LEU A 239 18.88 7.08 4.24
N VAL A 240 19.51 5.93 4.05
CA VAL A 240 20.95 5.73 4.20
C VAL A 240 21.58 5.16 2.94
N ARG A 241 22.89 5.30 2.82
CA ARG A 241 23.74 4.52 1.92
C ARG A 241 24.84 3.88 2.75
N ILE A 242 25.12 2.62 2.49
CA ILE A 242 26.28 1.92 3.05
C ILE A 242 27.37 1.96 1.98
N ASP A 243 28.52 2.57 2.30
CA ASP A 243 29.65 2.60 1.38
C ASP A 243 30.42 1.26 1.37
N ALA A 244 31.38 1.11 0.45
CA ALA A 244 32.14 -0.13 0.28
C ALA A 244 32.95 -0.53 1.53
N ALA A 245 33.18 0.40 2.46
CA ALA A 245 33.83 0.15 3.74
C ALA A 245 32.83 -0.18 4.86
N GLY A 246 31.55 -0.36 4.54
CA GLY A 246 30.48 -0.63 5.51
C GLY A 246 29.98 0.60 6.26
N ARG A 247 30.44 1.82 5.91
CA ARG A 247 30.05 3.02 6.65
C ARG A 247 28.69 3.51 6.19
N VAL A 248 27.82 3.77 7.17
CA VAL A 248 26.50 4.36 6.95
C VAL A 248 26.66 5.86 6.73
N ARG A 249 26.01 6.39 5.70
CA ARG A 249 25.95 7.80 5.37
C ARG A 249 24.56 8.19 4.89
N PRO A 250 24.20 9.48 4.87
CA PRO A 250 23.00 9.95 4.20
C PRO A 250 22.88 9.48 2.75
N ALA A 251 21.71 8.95 2.40
CA ALA A 251 21.43 8.50 1.04
C ALA A 251 21.50 9.66 0.03
N THR A 252 21.85 9.33 -1.20
CA THR A 252 21.74 10.25 -2.33
C THR A 252 20.61 9.78 -3.25
N GLY A 253 20.24 10.60 -4.24
CA GLY A 253 19.15 10.24 -5.14
C GLY A 253 19.42 9.06 -6.10
N ARG A 254 20.64 8.51 -6.11
CA ARG A 254 21.03 7.46 -7.07
C ARG A 254 20.95 6.05 -6.50
N ASP A 255 21.20 5.90 -5.21
CA ASP A 255 21.24 4.61 -4.52
C ASP A 255 21.11 4.81 -3.00
N GLY A 256 20.56 3.83 -2.31
CA GLY A 256 20.36 3.85 -0.88
C GLY A 256 19.42 2.74 -0.39
N GLN A 257 19.18 2.78 0.91
CA GLN A 257 18.20 1.98 1.61
C GLN A 257 17.32 2.87 2.49
N PHE A 258 16.03 2.60 2.52
CA PHE A 258 15.09 3.20 3.47
C PHE A 258 14.91 2.27 4.67
N LEU A 259 15.44 2.69 5.82
CA LEU A 259 15.34 1.96 7.08
C LEU A 259 14.11 2.48 7.84
N ILE A 260 13.09 1.63 7.97
CA ILE A 260 11.76 1.99 8.45
C ILE A 260 11.63 1.53 9.90
N PHE A 261 11.24 2.42 10.80
CA PHE A 261 11.20 2.10 12.24
C PHE A 261 9.91 2.54 12.95
N ASP A 262 8.98 3.18 12.25
CA ASP A 262 7.65 3.46 12.82
C ASP A 262 6.55 3.40 11.74
N LEU A 263 5.34 3.11 12.19
CA LEU A 263 4.11 3.03 11.39
C LEU A 263 3.08 3.93 12.05
N LEU A 264 2.62 4.95 11.34
CA LEU A 264 1.81 6.05 11.89
C LEU A 264 0.36 6.06 11.40
N TRP A 265 0.08 5.31 10.34
CA TRP A 265 -1.26 5.06 9.83
C TRP A 265 -1.22 3.80 8.95
N LEU A 266 -2.26 2.98 9.00
CA LEU A 266 -2.39 1.73 8.25
C LEU A 266 -3.84 1.48 7.86
N GLU A 267 -4.11 1.33 6.56
CA GLU A 267 -5.40 0.83 6.04
C GLU A 267 -6.67 1.59 6.50
N GLY A 268 -6.55 2.85 6.90
CA GLY A 268 -7.65 3.61 7.48
C GLY A 268 -7.59 3.79 8.98
N ALA A 269 -6.64 3.20 9.69
CA ALA A 269 -6.48 3.39 11.13
C ALA A 269 -5.23 4.21 11.41
N THR A 270 -5.37 5.28 12.18
CA THR A 270 -4.20 5.97 12.75
C THR A 270 -3.59 5.11 13.87
N SER A 271 -2.26 5.07 13.92
CA SER A 271 -1.52 4.44 15.00
C SER A 271 -0.80 5.46 15.89
N ILE A 272 -1.05 6.77 15.74
CA ILE A 272 -0.37 7.81 16.52
C ILE A 272 -0.54 7.59 18.04
N ASP A 273 -1.75 7.26 18.48
CA ASP A 273 -2.05 7.03 19.90
C ASP A 273 -1.76 5.58 20.36
N VAL A 274 -1.35 4.71 19.43
CA VAL A 274 -1.03 3.31 19.73
C VAL A 274 0.36 3.22 20.39
N PRO A 275 0.53 2.43 21.46
CA PRO A 275 1.84 2.22 22.10
C PRO A 275 2.93 1.78 21.12
N TYR A 276 4.16 2.29 21.28
CA TYR A 276 5.29 2.02 20.39
C TYR A 276 5.54 0.53 20.16
N ALA A 277 5.43 -0.32 21.19
CA ALA A 277 5.61 -1.76 21.05
C ALA A 277 4.61 -2.36 20.04
N GLN A 278 3.33 -1.97 20.13
CA GLN A 278 2.28 -2.41 19.20
C GLN A 278 2.49 -1.84 17.80
N ARG A 279 2.96 -0.58 17.66
CA ARG A 279 3.32 -0.02 16.34
C ARG A 279 4.46 -0.79 15.70
N ARG A 280 5.44 -1.26 16.48
CA ARG A 280 6.53 -2.12 15.97
C ARG A 280 6.02 -3.48 15.54
N GLU A 281 5.14 -4.12 16.30
CA GLU A 281 4.49 -5.38 15.89
C GLU A 281 3.70 -5.24 14.58
N LEU A 282 2.90 -4.16 14.46
CA LEU A 282 2.17 -3.85 13.23
C LEU A 282 3.11 -3.62 12.04
N LEU A 283 4.21 -2.88 12.26
CA LEU A 283 5.22 -2.63 11.23
C LEU A 283 5.95 -3.92 10.81
N ASP A 284 6.37 -4.76 11.76
CA ASP A 284 7.01 -6.05 11.47
C ASP A 284 6.06 -6.98 10.71
N GLY A 285 4.76 -6.92 11.00
CA GLY A 285 3.71 -7.65 10.29
C GLY A 285 3.56 -7.27 8.81
N LEU A 286 4.05 -6.10 8.40
CA LEU A 286 4.12 -5.71 6.97
C LEU A 286 5.26 -6.40 6.22
N ALA A 287 6.19 -7.04 6.95
CA ALA A 287 7.34 -7.76 6.39
C ALA A 287 8.11 -6.95 5.34
N LEU A 288 8.31 -5.65 5.59
CA LEU A 288 8.99 -4.74 4.67
C LEU A 288 10.48 -5.10 4.61
N ALA A 289 10.84 -5.88 3.60
CA ALA A 289 12.21 -6.27 3.28
C ALA A 289 12.34 -6.40 1.75
N GLY A 290 13.04 -5.45 1.14
CA GLY A 290 13.26 -5.41 -0.29
C GLY A 290 14.64 -4.86 -0.66
N PRO A 291 14.93 -4.68 -1.95
CA PRO A 291 16.27 -4.31 -2.42
C PRO A 291 16.77 -2.99 -1.86
N HIS A 292 15.87 -2.03 -1.63
CA HIS A 292 16.18 -0.67 -1.21
C HIS A 292 15.40 -0.22 0.04
N TRP A 293 14.78 -1.14 0.78
CA TRP A 293 14.08 -0.83 2.02
C TRP A 293 14.09 -2.01 2.96
N GLN A 294 14.09 -1.74 4.26
CA GLN A 294 13.96 -2.78 5.26
C GLN A 294 13.43 -2.18 6.57
N THR A 295 12.80 -3.03 7.38
CA THR A 295 12.51 -2.73 8.80
C THR A 295 13.64 -3.30 9.65
N PRO A 296 14.53 -2.46 10.23
CA PRO A 296 15.60 -2.96 11.09
C PRO A 296 15.04 -3.60 12.36
N PRO A 297 15.78 -4.56 12.96
CA PRO A 297 15.41 -5.12 14.25
C PRO A 297 15.38 -4.04 15.33
N TRP A 298 14.55 -4.26 16.34
CA TRP A 298 14.50 -3.48 17.56
C TRP A 298 14.65 -4.43 18.75
N PHE A 299 15.14 -3.92 19.87
CA PHE A 299 15.55 -4.75 21.00
C PHE A 299 14.89 -4.28 22.29
N PRO A 300 13.83 -4.95 22.78
CA PRO A 300 13.21 -4.61 24.07
C PRO A 300 14.12 -4.98 25.25
N GLY A 301 14.31 -4.08 26.21
CA GLY A 301 14.94 -4.42 27.49
C GLY A 301 16.46 -4.62 27.51
N VAL A 302 17.15 -4.54 26.36
CA VAL A 302 18.58 -4.90 26.23
C VAL A 302 19.42 -3.74 25.67
N GLY A 303 19.25 -2.55 26.23
CA GLY A 303 19.90 -1.32 25.76
C GLY A 303 21.42 -1.34 25.85
N ALA A 304 21.98 -1.93 26.91
CA ALA A 304 23.43 -2.08 27.05
C ALA A 304 24.06 -2.91 25.93
N ASP A 305 23.40 -3.99 25.52
CA ASP A 305 23.85 -4.85 24.42
C ASP A 305 23.70 -4.13 23.08
N ALA A 306 22.57 -3.47 22.85
CA ALA A 306 22.33 -2.68 21.63
C ALA A 306 23.37 -1.54 21.47
N LEU A 307 23.70 -0.84 22.56
CA LEU A 307 24.71 0.23 22.54
C LEU A 307 26.12 -0.29 22.28
N ARG A 308 26.47 -1.46 22.85
CA ARG A 308 27.75 -2.12 22.56
C ARG A 308 27.83 -2.56 21.09
N THR A 309 26.76 -3.16 20.56
CA THR A 309 26.67 -3.51 19.13
C THR A 309 26.80 -2.29 18.23
N ALA A 310 26.16 -1.16 18.59
CA ALA A 310 26.33 0.09 17.85
C ALA A 310 27.81 0.52 17.80
N ALA A 311 28.52 0.45 18.92
CA ALA A 311 29.95 0.81 18.99
C ALA A 311 30.83 -0.12 18.15
N GLU A 312 30.60 -1.44 18.23
CA GLU A 312 31.32 -2.45 17.46
C GLU A 312 31.12 -2.28 15.93
N GLN A 313 29.95 -1.79 15.52
CA GLN A 313 29.63 -1.50 14.12
C GLN A 313 29.99 -0.07 13.68
N GLY A 314 30.58 0.74 14.57
CA GLY A 314 30.91 2.13 14.27
C GLY A 314 29.70 3.03 14.00
N LEU A 315 28.53 2.67 14.53
CA LEU A 315 27.30 3.44 14.42
C LEU A 315 27.25 4.54 15.49
N PRO A 316 26.57 5.68 15.23
CA PRO A 316 26.55 6.81 16.15
C PRO A 316 26.02 6.52 17.56
N GLY A 317 25.19 5.50 17.77
CA GLY A 317 24.44 5.34 19.01
C GLY A 317 23.22 4.45 18.90
N VAL A 318 22.34 4.59 19.88
CA VAL A 318 20.99 4.00 19.88
C VAL A 318 19.93 5.07 20.10
N VAL A 319 18.72 4.77 19.66
CA VAL A 319 17.50 5.48 20.07
C VAL A 319 16.70 4.54 20.98
N ALA A 320 16.54 4.93 22.24
CA ALA A 320 15.67 4.25 23.20
C ALA A 320 14.27 4.87 23.10
N LYS A 321 13.24 4.05 22.94
CA LYS A 321 11.83 4.46 22.81
C LYS A 321 10.99 3.76 23.90
N ARG A 322 10.24 4.53 24.69
CA ARG A 322 9.31 4.00 25.72
C ARG A 322 8.30 3.05 25.08
N LEU A 323 8.18 1.83 25.57
CA LEU A 323 7.30 0.80 24.99
C LEU A 323 5.83 1.21 24.95
N ASP A 324 5.39 1.90 26.01
CA ASP A 324 4.03 2.40 26.21
C ASP A 324 3.74 3.76 25.54
N SER A 325 4.72 4.34 24.84
CA SER A 325 4.58 5.70 24.33
C SER A 325 3.73 5.80 23.06
N PRO A 326 2.82 6.80 22.97
CA PRO A 326 2.28 7.21 21.69
C PRO A 326 3.38 7.90 20.87
N TYR A 327 3.11 8.11 19.60
CA TYR A 327 3.89 8.99 18.75
C TYR A 327 3.49 10.45 19.04
N GLU A 328 4.45 11.37 19.13
CA GLU A 328 4.20 12.78 19.41
C GLU A 328 4.66 13.64 18.20
N PRO A 329 3.81 13.82 17.17
CA PRO A 329 4.21 14.46 15.93
C PRO A 329 4.83 15.85 16.13
N GLY A 330 5.98 16.08 15.50
CA GLY A 330 6.71 17.35 15.53
C GLY A 330 7.30 17.74 16.89
N ARG A 331 7.23 16.87 17.89
CA ARG A 331 7.79 17.17 19.23
C ARG A 331 9.13 16.49 19.43
N ARG A 332 10.04 17.21 20.10
CA ARG A 332 11.16 16.59 20.79
C ARG A 332 10.66 16.05 22.13
N SER A 333 10.77 14.74 22.34
CA SER A 333 10.16 14.06 23.48
C SER A 333 11.21 13.38 24.34
N ARG A 334 10.93 13.26 25.65
CA ARG A 334 11.71 12.40 26.56
C ARG A 334 11.28 10.94 26.51
N ARG A 335 10.20 10.63 25.79
CA ARG A 335 9.77 9.25 25.53
C ARG A 335 10.67 8.56 24.51
N TRP A 336 11.41 9.34 23.71
CA TRP A 336 12.48 8.89 22.84
C TRP A 336 13.79 9.52 23.29
N LEU A 337 14.83 8.73 23.52
CA LEU A 337 16.14 9.22 23.95
C LEU A 337 17.19 8.79 22.94
N SER A 338 18.10 9.69 22.57
CA SER A 338 19.28 9.34 21.78
C SER A 338 20.49 9.26 22.68
N ILE A 339 21.22 8.14 22.62
CA ILE A 339 22.41 7.86 23.41
C ILE A 339 23.54 7.55 22.45
N ASP A 340 24.65 8.27 22.58
CA ASP A 340 25.82 8.14 21.71
C ASP A 340 26.70 6.95 22.17
N THR A 341 27.35 6.29 21.21
CA THR A 341 28.49 5.40 21.50
C THR A 341 29.66 6.27 21.93
N SER A 342 30.02 6.20 23.21
CA SER A 342 31.08 7.02 23.84
C SER A 342 32.43 6.98 23.13
#